data_AF-A0A8T4E1F6-F1
#
_entry.id   AF-A0A8T4E1F6-F1
#
_cell.length_a   1.000
_cell.length_b   1.000
_cell.length_c   1.000
_cell.angle_alpha   90.00
_cell.angle_beta   90.00
_cell.angle_gamma   90.00
#
_symmetry.space_group_name_H-M   'P 1'
#
loop_
_entity.id
_entity.type
_entity.pdbx_description
1 polymer ?
#
loop_
_entity_poly.entity_id
_entity_poly.type
_entity_poly.pdbx_seq_one_letter_code
_entity_poly.pdbx_strand_id
1 'polypeptide(L)'
;MKGELALDMVVKFLIILVVAAIVIGLFMRFSGDSKNAVKDLFGPDKKKLQTDFPKTYEQSTFSPGGIAQYIESCYDALTEVEEVEQKDTVCYVLLADSDFSGFTSVDAIRSAVSAKIRQDLHFKTDLTQTHLKIEFKELGDEIIVS
;
A
#
# COMPACT_ATOMS: atom_id res chain seq x y z
N MET A 1 52.40 -25.55 42.18
CA MET A 1 52.34 -24.43 41.21
C MET A 1 51.96 -24.94 39.81
N LYS A 2 50.80 -25.59 39.64
CA LYS A 2 50.26 -26.01 38.32
C LYS A 2 48.83 -25.49 38.06
N GLY A 3 48.25 -24.75 39.02
CA GLY A 3 46.88 -24.25 38.96
C GLY A 3 46.73 -22.84 38.36
N GLU A 4 47.74 -21.98 38.50
CA GLU A 4 47.68 -20.60 37.98
C GLU A 4 47.78 -20.51 36.45
N LEU A 5 48.53 -21.41 35.81
CA LEU A 5 48.68 -21.43 34.34
C LEU A 5 47.41 -21.91 33.63
N ALA A 6 46.66 -22.84 34.23
CA ALA A 6 45.41 -23.34 33.65
C ALA A 6 44.27 -22.32 33.80
N LEU A 7 44.21 -21.60 34.93
CA LEU A 7 43.19 -20.59 35.17
C LEU A 7 43.31 -19.42 34.19
N ASP A 8 44.53 -18.93 33.93
CA ASP A 8 44.77 -17.85 32.96
C ASP A 8 44.39 -18.26 31.52
N MET A 9 44.66 -19.52 31.14
CA MET A 9 44.27 -20.05 29.83
C MET A 9 42.75 -20.16 29.67
N VAL A 10 42.02 -20.60 30.70
CA VAL A 10 40.55 -20.70 30.66
C VAL A 10 39.91 -19.31 30.60
N VAL A 11 40.44 -18.35 31.36
CA VAL A 11 39.95 -16.96 31.34
C VAL A 11 40.15 -16.31 29.98
N LYS A 12 41.30 -16.52 29.33
CA LYS A 12 41.54 -16.04 27.95
C LYS A 12 40.56 -16.62 26.94
N PHE A 13 40.24 -17.91 27.05
CA PHE A 13 39.26 -18.56 26.17
C PHE A 13 37.85 -18.01 26.37
N LEU A 14 37.45 -17.74 27.62
CA LEU A 14 36.16 -17.11 27.93
C LEU A 14 36.05 -15.71 27.33
N ILE A 15 37.10 -14.90 27.43
CA ILE A 15 37.11 -13.55 26.85
C ILE A 15 36.97 -13.62 25.32
N ILE A 16 37.67 -14.53 24.65
CA ILE A 16 37.57 -14.70 23.19
C ILE A 16 36.16 -15.11 22.76
N LEU A 17 35.51 -16.01 23.49
CA LEU A 17 34.13 -16.42 23.22
C LEU A 17 33.13 -15.27 23.38
N VAL A 18 33.29 -14.47 24.43
CA VAL A 18 32.43 -13.30 24.66
C VAL A 18 32.62 -12.27 23.55
N VAL A 19 33.86 -11.99 23.15
CA VAL A 19 34.16 -11.07 22.03
C VAL A 19 33.56 -11.59 20.72
N ALA A 20 33.68 -12.89 20.43
CA ALA A 20 33.08 -13.49 19.24
C ALA A 20 31.54 -13.36 19.24
N ALA A 21 30.89 -13.57 20.37
CA ALA A 21 29.44 -13.40 20.51
C ALA A 21 29.00 -11.95 20.29
N ILE A 22 29.76 -10.97 20.80
CA ILE A 22 29.50 -9.54 20.56
C ILE A 22 29.64 -9.20 19.08
N VAL A 23 30.67 -9.71 18.40
CA VAL A 23 30.89 -9.48 16.95
C VAL A 23 29.77 -10.09 16.12
N ILE A 24 29.35 -11.32 16.41
CA ILE A 24 28.23 -11.98 15.71
C ILE A 24 26.92 -11.22 15.98
N GLY A 25 26.68 -10.79 17.21
CA GLY A 25 25.52 -9.99 17.58
C GLY A 25 25.46 -8.64 16.86
N LEU A 26 26.59 -7.97 16.70
CA LEU A 26 26.70 -6.74 15.91
C LEU A 26 26.42 -7.02 14.43
N PHE A 27 26.95 -8.10 13.85
CA PHE A 27 26.65 -8.50 12.47
C PHE A 27 25.18 -8.82 12.25
N MET A 28 24.52 -9.54 13.16
CA MET A 28 23.08 -9.82 13.08
C MET A 28 22.25 -8.55 13.21
N ARG A 29 22.63 -7.63 14.10
CA ARG A 29 21.93 -6.34 14.28
C ARG A 29 22.09 -5.44 13.05
N PHE A 30 23.28 -5.35 12.48
CA PHE A 30 23.51 -4.61 11.23
C PHE A 30 22.83 -5.27 10.01
N SER A 31 22.75 -6.61 9.95
CA SER A 31 22.03 -7.31 8.88
C SER A 31 20.50 -7.19 8.98
N GLY A 32 19.96 -7.01 10.18
CA GLY A 32 18.53 -6.77 10.41
C GLY A 32 18.11 -5.34 10.05
N ASP A 33 18.91 -4.35 10.45
CA ASP A 33 18.60 -2.93 10.21
C ASP A 33 18.91 -2.47 8.76
N SER A 34 19.84 -3.12 8.06
CA SER A 34 20.15 -2.77 6.66
C SER A 34 19.04 -3.17 5.68
N LYS A 35 18.19 -4.15 5.99
CA LYS A 35 17.06 -4.51 5.09
C LYS A 35 16.00 -3.41 5.03
N ASN A 36 15.85 -2.62 6.09
CA ASN A 36 14.92 -1.48 6.10
C ASN A 36 15.57 -0.21 5.54
N ALA A 37 16.88 0.01 5.73
CA ALA A 37 17.57 1.18 5.19
C ALA A 37 17.88 1.10 3.68
N VAL A 38 18.07 -0.10 3.12
CA VAL A 38 18.31 -0.28 1.68
C VAL A 38 17.01 -0.14 0.88
N LYS A 39 15.86 -0.42 1.48
CA LYS A 39 14.53 -0.26 0.87
C LYS A 39 14.12 1.21 0.68
N ASP A 40 14.71 2.12 1.46
CA ASP A 40 14.52 3.58 1.32
C ASP A 40 15.56 4.22 0.38
N LEU A 41 16.67 3.54 0.04
CA LEU A 41 17.79 4.09 -0.73
C LEU A 41 17.84 3.65 -2.20
N PHE A 42 17.31 2.47 -2.53
CA PHE A 42 16.98 2.13 -3.90
C PHE A 42 15.53 2.55 -4.10
N GLY A 43 15.32 3.56 -4.95
CA GLY A 43 14.06 4.30 -5.13
C GLY A 43 12.82 3.42 -5.29
N PRO A 44 11.62 4.01 -5.16
CA PRO A 44 10.38 3.25 -5.03
C PRO A 44 10.35 2.19 -6.11
N ASP A 45 10.28 0.92 -5.70
CA ASP A 45 9.89 -0.16 -6.58
C ASP A 45 8.55 0.27 -7.17
N LYS A 46 8.57 1.00 -8.29
CA LYS A 46 7.38 1.39 -9.02
C LYS A 46 6.73 0.08 -9.35
N LYS A 47 5.58 -0.15 -8.72
CA LYS A 47 4.91 -1.44 -8.83
C LYS A 47 4.55 -1.58 -10.30
N LYS A 48 4.89 -2.72 -10.89
CA LYS A 48 4.30 -3.08 -12.19
C LYS A 48 2.78 -3.06 -12.03
N LEU A 49 2.09 -2.52 -13.03
CA LEU A 49 0.63 -2.45 -13.06
C LEU A 49 0.04 -3.79 -12.58
N GLN A 50 -0.76 -3.78 -11.51
CA GLN A 50 -1.43 -5.01 -11.06
C GLN A 50 -2.32 -5.50 -12.21
N THR A 51 -2.06 -6.71 -12.71
CA THR A 51 -2.81 -7.33 -13.81
C THR A 51 -4.23 -7.77 -13.43
N ASP A 52 -4.68 -7.46 -12.22
CA ASP A 52 -5.91 -8.02 -11.62
C ASP A 52 -7.12 -7.08 -11.73
N PHE A 53 -7.06 -6.05 -12.58
CA PHE A 53 -8.16 -5.12 -12.80
C PHE A 53 -9.01 -5.49 -14.05
N PRO A 54 -10.33 -5.26 -14.04
CA PRO A 54 -11.14 -4.70 -12.94
C PRO A 54 -11.47 -5.73 -11.85
N LYS A 55 -11.51 -5.28 -10.59
CA LYS A 55 -12.01 -6.07 -9.46
C LYS A 55 -13.48 -5.76 -9.21
N THR A 56 -14.31 -6.79 -9.15
CA THR A 56 -15.75 -6.65 -8.89
C THR A 56 -16.04 -6.99 -7.43
N TYR A 57 -16.82 -6.14 -6.76
CA TYR A 57 -17.26 -6.36 -5.38
C TYR A 57 -18.77 -6.23 -5.28
N GLU A 58 -19.40 -7.24 -4.69
CA GLU A 58 -20.84 -7.29 -4.42
C GLU A 58 -21.09 -7.13 -2.92
N GLN A 59 -21.90 -6.15 -2.54
CA GLN A 59 -22.35 -5.94 -1.17
C GLN A 59 -23.79 -5.40 -1.16
N SER A 60 -24.55 -5.64 -0.10
CA SER A 60 -25.92 -5.14 -0.02
C SER A 60 -26.02 -3.63 -0.05
N THR A 61 -25.06 -2.94 0.59
CA THR A 61 -24.94 -1.48 0.62
C THR A 61 -23.47 -1.09 0.71
N PHE A 62 -23.13 0.08 0.16
CA PHE A 62 -21.79 0.65 0.31
C PHE A 62 -21.88 1.98 1.05
N SER A 63 -21.10 2.13 2.12
CA SER A 63 -20.97 3.44 2.78
C SER A 63 -20.16 4.41 1.91
N PRO A 64 -20.36 5.74 2.06
CA PRO A 64 -19.55 6.73 1.36
C PRO A 64 -18.05 6.55 1.58
N GLY A 65 -17.65 6.17 2.80
CA GLY A 65 -16.26 5.88 3.15
C GLY A 65 -15.72 4.62 2.49
N GLY A 66 -16.55 3.58 2.33
CA GLY A 66 -16.15 2.38 1.59
C GLY A 66 -15.90 2.67 0.12
N ILE A 67 -16.79 3.44 -0.52
CA ILE A 67 -16.61 3.87 -1.92
C ILE A 67 -15.35 4.74 -2.05
N ALA A 68 -15.14 5.66 -1.11
CA ALA A 68 -13.95 6.50 -1.07
C ALA A 68 -12.65 5.67 -0.99
N GLN A 69 -12.62 4.61 -0.17
CA GLN A 69 -11.45 3.72 -0.10
C GLN A 69 -11.14 3.03 -1.44
N TYR A 70 -12.16 2.62 -2.20
CA TYR A 70 -11.93 2.04 -3.54
C TYR A 70 -11.43 3.09 -4.55
N ILE A 71 -11.94 4.32 -4.46
CA ILE A 71 -11.45 5.46 -5.27
C ILE A 71 -9.98 5.73 -4.98
N GLU A 72 -9.61 5.85 -3.70
CA GLU A 72 -8.23 6.10 -3.27
C GLU A 72 -7.32 4.94 -3.65
N SER A 73 -7.75 3.71 -3.42
CA SER A 73 -6.98 2.54 -3.81
C SER A 73 -6.76 2.44 -5.32
N CYS A 74 -7.71 2.90 -6.15
CA CYS A 74 -7.54 2.95 -7.61
C CYS A 74 -6.49 3.99 -7.99
N TYR A 75 -6.61 5.19 -7.43
CA TYR A 75 -5.67 6.30 -7.67
C TYR A 75 -4.25 5.92 -7.25
N ASP A 76 -4.07 5.41 -6.03
CA ASP A 76 -2.76 5.03 -5.52
C ASP A 76 -2.16 3.87 -6.33
N ALA A 77 -2.98 2.88 -6.72
CA ALA A 77 -2.49 1.73 -7.49
C ALA A 77 -1.99 2.09 -8.89
N LEU A 78 -2.47 3.19 -9.49
CA LEU A 78 -2.10 3.60 -10.84
C LEU A 78 -1.09 4.74 -10.87
N THR A 79 -1.15 5.66 -9.91
CA THR A 79 -0.14 6.72 -9.76
C THR A 79 1.20 6.22 -9.22
N GLU A 80 1.24 5.07 -8.54
CA GLU A 80 2.49 4.41 -8.13
C GLU A 80 3.23 3.67 -9.27
N VAL A 81 2.59 3.54 -10.44
CA VAL A 81 3.11 2.84 -11.61
C VAL A 81 3.85 3.85 -12.51
N GLU A 82 4.81 3.40 -13.33
CA GLU A 82 5.47 4.27 -14.31
C GLU A 82 4.44 4.92 -15.26
N GLU A 83 4.59 6.23 -15.51
CA GLU A 83 3.70 7.00 -16.41
C GLU A 83 3.48 6.33 -17.77
N VAL A 84 4.50 5.64 -18.30
CA VAL A 84 4.43 4.93 -19.59
C VAL A 84 3.51 3.70 -19.56
N GLU A 85 3.24 3.16 -18.36
CA GLU A 85 2.34 2.03 -18.14
C GLU A 85 0.95 2.47 -17.63
N GLN A 86 0.80 3.73 -17.22
CA GLN A 86 -0.51 4.28 -16.86
C GLN A 86 -1.38 4.32 -18.11
N LYS A 87 -2.57 3.71 -18.02
CA LYS A 87 -3.55 3.66 -19.11
C LYS A 87 -4.93 3.80 -18.52
N ASP A 88 -5.86 4.34 -19.31
CA ASP A 88 -7.29 4.33 -19.00
C ASP A 88 -7.73 2.91 -18.57
N THR A 89 -8.04 2.75 -17.29
CA THR A 89 -8.28 1.44 -16.68
C THR A 89 -9.45 1.51 -15.72
N VAL A 90 -10.37 0.57 -15.85
CA VAL A 90 -11.42 0.33 -14.84
C VAL A 90 -10.78 -0.40 -13.67
N CYS A 91 -10.66 0.23 -12.52
CA CYS A 91 -10.11 -0.40 -11.32
C CYS A 91 -11.14 -1.28 -10.64
N TYR A 92 -12.34 -0.74 -10.40
CA TYR A 92 -13.35 -1.39 -9.58
C TYR A 92 -14.74 -1.29 -10.18
N VAL A 93 -15.52 -2.35 -9.98
CA VAL A 93 -16.96 -2.38 -10.23
C VAL A 93 -17.64 -2.76 -8.93
N LEU A 94 -18.42 -1.85 -8.36
CA LEU A 94 -19.17 -2.07 -7.13
C LEU A 94 -20.62 -2.37 -7.48
N LEU A 95 -21.14 -3.48 -7.00
CA LEU A 95 -22.49 -3.97 -7.26
C LEU A 95 -23.28 -3.99 -5.95
N ALA A 96 -24.38 -3.23 -5.90
CA ALA A 96 -25.26 -3.13 -4.75
C ALA A 96 -26.60 -3.83 -4.99
N ASP A 97 -27.23 -4.33 -3.92
CA ASP A 97 -28.57 -4.93 -3.99
C ASP A 97 -29.67 -3.90 -4.31
N SER A 98 -29.36 -2.60 -4.17
CA SER A 98 -30.28 -1.48 -4.41
C SER A 98 -29.52 -0.27 -4.93
N ASP A 99 -30.23 0.72 -5.47
CA ASP A 99 -29.62 1.92 -6.05
C ASP A 99 -28.78 2.68 -5.02
N PHE A 100 -27.60 3.16 -5.45
CA PHE A 100 -26.67 3.87 -4.58
C PHE A 100 -27.26 5.17 -3.98
N SER A 101 -28.17 5.82 -4.70
CA SER A 101 -28.87 7.03 -4.26
C SER A 101 -29.73 6.82 -2.99
N GLY A 102 -30.10 5.57 -2.69
CA GLY A 102 -30.86 5.24 -1.49
C GLY A 102 -30.05 5.29 -0.19
N PHE A 103 -28.72 5.22 -0.28
CA PHE A 103 -27.85 5.12 0.90
C PHE A 103 -26.58 5.99 0.85
N THR A 104 -26.29 6.65 -0.28
CA THR A 104 -25.16 7.57 -0.42
C THR A 104 -25.47 8.70 -1.40
N SER A 105 -24.61 9.73 -1.41
CA SER A 105 -24.67 10.85 -2.35
C SER A 105 -23.28 11.18 -2.87
N VAL A 106 -23.21 11.87 -4.02
CA VAL A 106 -21.95 12.32 -4.61
C VAL A 106 -21.16 13.19 -3.63
N ASP A 107 -21.83 14.11 -2.93
CA ASP A 107 -21.19 14.98 -1.93
C ASP A 107 -20.65 14.18 -0.75
N ALA A 108 -21.40 13.17 -0.28
CA ALA A 108 -20.96 12.30 0.81
C ALA A 108 -19.68 11.55 0.43
N ILE A 109 -19.64 10.96 -0.77
CA ILE A 109 -18.45 10.26 -1.28
C ILE A 109 -17.28 11.24 -1.45
N ARG A 110 -17.51 12.38 -2.11
CA ARG A 110 -16.48 13.41 -2.32
C ARG A 110 -15.91 13.92 -1.00
N SER A 111 -16.74 14.08 0.02
CA SER A 111 -16.30 14.51 1.36
C SER A 111 -15.53 13.44 2.13
N ALA A 112 -15.70 12.16 1.78
CA ALA A 112 -15.01 11.03 2.40
C ALA A 112 -13.65 10.73 1.75
N VAL A 113 -13.47 11.07 0.47
CA VAL A 113 -12.18 10.99 -0.23
C VAL A 113 -11.21 12.03 0.32
N SER A 114 -9.92 11.73 0.36
CA SER A 114 -8.86 12.63 0.81
C SER A 114 -8.76 13.89 -0.04
N ALA A 115 -8.37 15.01 0.58
CA ALA A 115 -8.30 16.30 -0.09
C ALA A 115 -7.36 16.33 -1.31
N LYS A 116 -6.36 15.44 -1.35
CA LYS A 116 -5.41 15.28 -2.46
C LYS A 116 -6.12 14.89 -3.76
N ILE A 117 -7.07 13.93 -3.68
CA ILE A 117 -7.71 13.32 -4.87
C ILE A 117 -9.03 14.02 -5.23
N ARG A 118 -9.61 14.80 -4.31
CA ARG A 118 -10.90 15.48 -4.53
C ARG A 118 -10.95 16.39 -5.76
N GLN A 119 -9.83 16.98 -6.14
CA GLN A 119 -9.75 17.90 -7.28
C GLN A 119 -9.79 17.14 -8.61
N ASP A 120 -9.27 15.92 -8.62
CA ASP A 120 -9.16 15.05 -9.80
C ASP A 120 -10.34 14.05 -9.88
N LEU A 121 -11.29 14.13 -8.94
CA LEU A 121 -12.44 13.25 -8.86
C LEU A 121 -13.67 13.81 -9.60
N HIS A 122 -14.08 13.10 -10.65
CA HIS A 122 -15.20 13.44 -11.52
C HIS A 122 -16.31 12.38 -11.43
N PHE A 123 -17.52 12.80 -11.09
CA PHE A 123 -18.69 11.93 -11.12
C PHE A 123 -19.46 12.15 -12.42
N LYS A 124 -19.71 11.08 -13.16
CA LYS A 124 -20.54 11.05 -14.39
C LYS A 124 -21.89 10.36 -14.16
N THR A 125 -22.23 10.09 -12.91
CA THR A 125 -23.40 9.33 -12.50
C THR A 125 -24.15 10.06 -11.39
N ASP A 126 -25.45 9.90 -11.39
CA ASP A 126 -26.39 10.40 -10.38
C ASP A 126 -26.66 9.36 -9.28
N LEU A 127 -25.93 8.24 -9.29
CA LEU A 127 -26.04 7.14 -8.33
C LEU A 127 -27.41 6.44 -8.33
N THR A 128 -28.25 6.63 -9.35
CA THR A 128 -29.55 5.93 -9.46
C THR A 128 -29.43 4.52 -10.04
N GLN A 129 -28.22 3.98 -10.06
CA GLN A 129 -27.90 2.67 -10.62
C GLN A 129 -27.53 1.72 -9.48
N THR A 130 -27.67 0.42 -9.68
CA THR A 130 -27.23 -0.63 -8.76
C THR A 130 -25.76 -1.01 -8.94
N HIS A 131 -25.06 -0.40 -9.90
CA HIS A 131 -23.65 -0.62 -10.13
C HIS A 131 -22.91 0.71 -10.25
N LEU A 132 -21.65 0.71 -9.82
CA LEU A 132 -20.78 1.87 -9.84
C LEU A 132 -19.41 1.44 -10.36
N LYS A 133 -18.91 2.09 -11.41
CA LYS A 133 -17.58 1.87 -11.96
C LYS A 133 -16.65 2.98 -11.51
N ILE A 134 -15.46 2.58 -11.09
CA ILE A 134 -14.37 3.48 -10.71
C ILE A 134 -13.26 3.28 -11.74
N GLU A 135 -13.03 4.31 -12.54
CA GLU A 135 -12.09 4.32 -13.65
C GLU A 135 -11.02 5.38 -13.41
N PHE A 136 -9.77 5.06 -13.72
CA PHE A 136 -8.69 6.05 -13.77
C PHE A 136 -8.44 6.43 -15.21
N LYS A 137 -8.23 7.72 -15.45
CA LYS A 137 -7.82 8.29 -16.72
C LYS A 137 -6.44 8.89 -16.61
N GLU A 138 -5.55 8.40 -17.46
CA GLU A 138 -4.13 8.83 -17.51
C GLU A 138 -4.02 10.32 -17.86
N LEU A 139 -4.89 10.82 -18.75
CA LEU A 139 -4.92 12.23 -19.13
C LEU A 139 -5.42 13.08 -17.94
N GLY A 140 -4.49 13.54 -17.11
CA GLY A 140 -4.75 14.41 -15.96
C GLY A 140 -4.82 13.71 -14.61
N ASP A 141 -4.43 12.44 -14.51
CA ASP A 141 -4.54 11.63 -13.28
C ASP A 141 -5.95 11.63 -12.65
N GLU A 142 -6.98 11.66 -13.52
CA GLU A 142 -8.37 11.85 -13.10
C GLU A 142 -9.02 10.52 -12.70
N ILE A 143 -9.85 10.53 -11.65
CA ILE A 143 -10.75 9.41 -11.32
C ILE A 143 -12.16 9.74 -11.79
N ILE A 144 -12.72 8.84 -12.60
CA ILE A 144 -14.11 8.89 -13.05
C ILE A 144 -14.93 7.85 -12.31
N VAL A 145 -16.03 8.31 -11.73
CA VAL A 145 -17.04 7.45 -11.11
C VAL A 145 -18.31 7.51 -11.96
N SER A 146 -18.73 6.36 -12.54
CA SER A 146 -19.88 6.26 -13.46
C SER A 146 -20.81 5.11 -13.14
#